data_AF-A0A1H6KMR0-F1
#
_entry.id   AF-A0A1H6KMR0-F1
#
_cell.length_a   1.000
_cell.length_b   1.000
_cell.length_c   1.000
_cell.angle_alpha   90.00
_cell.angle_beta   90.00
_cell.angle_gamma   90.00
#
_symmetry.space_group_name_H-M   'P 1'
#
loop_
_entity.id
_entity.type
_entity.pdbx_description
1 polymer ?
#
loop_
_entity_poly.entity_id
_entity_poly.type
_entity_poly.pdbx_seq_one_letter_code
_entity_poly.pdbx_strand_id
1 'polypeptide(L)'
;MLQQLGKQSVRVFDCDREVRHLQESGKMARELTAAFGAESVDSEGKADRDYLRKIVFSDPDARKRLEEMIHPKLFKLCMARQEEARKCKGVQTFVIDVPLYFECGAMFAADKVCVVASSEQTQRARLEARNGFDAGMIQSIIDSQMPMQTKADMADVVFWNEGDIESLQEQVRIFFRHECAPADDEVQEPVELPVIDLNELRAKPLGELQDIARVLPKRQQSGMTRAELVYELGRHFLKEGHRVVVSGVIEQAKEHYAMIRDPKRSFRTSPDDVYIGGNLLQKFQLRPGHLVTVSLRKFRTNDKFLSTEEVLACEGKPIGEFEAGKDFDRLTPLFPKERVLLENKDIASDAMRVLDLVTPIGMGQRGLIVAPPRGGKTVLLKTMARSIRANYPKVHLLILLLDERPEEVTDFEENVDAPVFASTFDEPSRRHAQVSDLVIERAKRLVEQGEDVIIMLDSLTRLSRGYNANQSGGRIMSGGLGSNALEKPRKFFGAARNVEEGGSLTIIATCLVDTESRMDEVIFEEFKGTGNMEIRLDRELSDRRIYPAINISLSGTRNDDRLYHVDEMQMVLQLRRQLAMMPGWEGLESLLKNIRKTQNNAELLLRGLR
;
A
#
# COMPACT_ATOMS: atom_id res chain seq x y z
N MET A 1 -8.56 37.26 -17.03
CA MET A 1 -8.50 35.81 -16.77
C MET A 1 -9.89 35.16 -16.88
N LEU A 2 -10.88 35.52 -16.04
CA LEU A 2 -12.24 34.95 -16.13
C LEU A 2 -12.90 35.08 -17.51
N GLN A 3 -12.81 36.27 -18.13
CA GLN A 3 -13.34 36.48 -19.49
C GLN A 3 -12.64 35.61 -20.55
N GLN A 4 -11.35 35.28 -20.36
CA GLN A 4 -10.62 34.41 -21.28
C GLN A 4 -11.05 32.95 -21.10
N LEU A 5 -11.24 32.50 -19.86
CA LEU A 5 -11.69 31.15 -19.53
C LEU A 5 -13.13 30.89 -19.98
N GLY A 6 -14.05 31.81 -19.68
CA GLY A 6 -15.47 31.67 -20.03
C GLY A 6 -15.83 32.04 -21.46
N LYS A 7 -14.96 32.75 -22.20
CA LYS A 7 -15.25 33.24 -23.55
C LYS A 7 -16.61 33.95 -23.63
N GLN A 8 -17.61 33.30 -24.21
CA GLN A 8 -18.96 33.85 -24.37
C GLN A 8 -19.85 33.63 -23.14
N SER A 9 -19.47 32.74 -22.21
CA SER A 9 -20.25 32.44 -20.99
C SER A 9 -20.06 33.44 -19.86
N VAL A 10 -18.99 34.23 -19.90
CA VAL A 10 -18.71 35.28 -18.93
C VAL A 10 -18.85 36.64 -19.59
N ARG A 11 -19.65 37.52 -18.98
CA ARG A 11 -19.71 38.94 -19.31
C ARG A 11 -19.11 39.76 -18.18
N VAL A 12 -18.22 40.68 -18.52
CA VAL A 12 -17.56 41.57 -17.56
C VAL A 12 -18.06 42.98 -17.75
N PHE A 13 -18.48 43.62 -16.66
CA PHE A 13 -18.78 45.04 -16.55
C PHE A 13 -17.64 45.71 -15.79
N ASP A 14 -16.80 46.44 -16.52
CA ASP A 14 -15.68 47.20 -15.96
C ASP A 14 -16.16 48.62 -15.61
N CYS A 15 -16.30 48.89 -14.31
CA CYS A 15 -16.80 50.17 -13.82
C CYS A 15 -15.92 51.35 -14.24
N ASP A 16 -14.60 51.20 -14.20
CA ASP A 16 -13.66 52.27 -14.56
C ASP A 16 -13.78 52.62 -16.04
N ARG A 17 -13.91 51.60 -16.90
CA ARG A 17 -14.11 51.80 -18.33
C ARG A 17 -15.44 52.48 -18.64
N GLU A 18 -16.51 52.06 -17.97
CA GLU A 18 -17.85 52.61 -18.20
C GLU A 18 -17.99 54.04 -17.66
N VAL A 19 -17.30 54.39 -16.56
CA VAL A 19 -17.19 55.78 -16.09
C VAL A 19 -16.51 56.67 -17.13
N ARG A 20 -15.41 56.20 -17.75
CA ARG A 20 -14.75 56.96 -18.84
C ARG A 20 -15.70 57.18 -20.01
N HIS A 21 -16.40 56.14 -20.45
CA HIS A 21 -17.39 56.28 -21.53
C HIS A 21 -18.53 57.26 -21.17
N LEU A 22 -19.01 57.27 -19.93
CA LEU A 22 -20.02 58.23 -19.47
C LEU A 22 -19.51 59.67 -19.53
N GLN A 23 -18.27 59.90 -19.09
CA GLN A 23 -17.60 61.20 -19.13
C GLN A 23 -17.35 61.69 -20.56
N GLU A 24 -17.01 60.78 -21.48
CA GLU A 24 -16.74 61.09 -22.89
C GLU A 24 -18.01 61.23 -23.74
N SER A 25 -19.17 60.75 -23.26
CA SER A 25 -20.42 60.75 -24.02
C SER A 25 -21.10 62.12 -24.14
N GLY A 26 -20.62 63.14 -23.40
CA GLY A 26 -21.24 64.47 -23.30
C GLY A 26 -22.58 64.49 -22.53
N LYS A 27 -23.12 63.34 -22.12
CA LYS A 27 -24.41 63.22 -21.42
C LYS A 27 -24.40 63.80 -20.01
N MET A 28 -23.23 64.12 -19.46
CA MET A 28 -23.08 64.73 -18.15
C MET A 28 -22.74 66.22 -18.21
N ALA A 29 -22.65 66.82 -19.41
CA ALA A 29 -22.16 68.18 -19.57
C ALA A 29 -22.89 69.21 -18.71
N ARG A 30 -24.23 69.15 -18.70
CA ARG A 30 -25.08 70.07 -17.94
C ARG A 30 -24.92 69.91 -16.43
N GLU A 31 -24.85 68.68 -15.95
CA GLU A 31 -24.72 68.37 -14.52
C GLU A 31 -23.33 68.74 -14.01
N LEU A 32 -22.28 68.43 -14.78
CA LEU A 32 -20.90 68.82 -14.47
C LEU A 32 -20.75 70.35 -14.46
N THR A 33 -21.28 71.04 -15.47
CA THR A 33 -21.24 72.51 -15.53
C THR A 33 -21.97 73.15 -14.34
N ALA A 34 -23.10 72.58 -13.92
CA ALA A 34 -23.86 73.08 -12.78
C ALA A 34 -23.14 72.84 -11.43
N ALA A 35 -22.44 71.71 -11.28
CA ALA A 35 -21.78 71.34 -10.04
C ALA A 35 -20.35 71.92 -9.88
N PHE A 36 -19.61 72.07 -10.98
CA PHE A 36 -18.18 72.37 -11.00
C PHE A 36 -17.80 73.53 -11.94
N GLY A 37 -18.77 74.20 -12.56
CA GLY A 37 -18.54 75.36 -13.44
C GLY A 37 -18.25 74.98 -14.90
N ALA A 38 -18.24 75.98 -15.78
CA ALA A 38 -18.10 75.78 -17.24
C ALA A 38 -16.77 75.15 -17.65
N GLU A 39 -15.73 75.27 -16.82
CA GLU A 39 -14.40 74.67 -17.06
C GLU A 39 -14.38 73.15 -16.81
N SER A 40 -15.44 72.58 -16.24
CA SER A 40 -15.57 71.13 -16.02
C SER A 40 -15.86 70.32 -17.28
N VAL A 41 -16.08 71.00 -18.40
CA VAL A 41 -16.35 70.40 -19.70
C VAL A 41 -15.49 71.05 -20.79
N ASP A 42 -15.08 70.25 -21.77
CA ASP A 42 -14.34 70.73 -22.94
C ASP A 42 -15.26 71.40 -23.97
N SER A 43 -14.66 71.91 -25.05
CA SER A 43 -15.38 72.58 -26.15
C SER A 43 -16.38 71.67 -26.89
N GLU A 44 -16.29 70.35 -26.72
CA GLU A 44 -17.21 69.35 -27.29
C GLU A 44 -18.28 68.91 -26.28
N GLY A 45 -18.28 69.49 -25.06
CA GLY A 45 -19.21 69.17 -23.98
C GLY A 45 -18.87 67.86 -23.26
N LYS A 46 -17.67 67.30 -23.44
CA LYS A 46 -17.19 66.13 -22.68
C LYS A 46 -16.56 66.58 -21.38
N ALA A 47 -16.45 65.69 -20.39
CA ALA A 47 -15.85 66.05 -19.12
C ALA A 47 -14.35 66.37 -19.27
N ASP A 48 -13.90 67.52 -18.78
CA ASP A 48 -12.48 67.83 -18.67
C ASP A 48 -11.90 67.08 -17.46
N ARG A 49 -11.24 65.96 -17.75
CA ARG A 49 -10.73 65.04 -16.72
C ARG A 49 -9.58 65.62 -15.93
N ASP A 50 -8.75 66.46 -16.54
CA ASP A 50 -7.60 67.07 -15.87
C ASP A 50 -8.07 68.16 -14.89
N TYR A 51 -9.08 68.93 -15.30
CA TYR A 51 -9.75 69.89 -14.42
C TYR A 51 -10.46 69.21 -13.26
N LEU A 52 -11.32 68.22 -13.55
CA LEU A 52 -12.06 67.49 -12.52
C LEU A 52 -11.12 66.76 -11.55
N ARG A 53 -10.02 66.18 -12.05
CA ARG A 53 -9.02 65.54 -11.21
C ARG A 53 -8.40 66.52 -10.22
N LYS A 54 -8.01 67.72 -10.65
CA LYS A 54 -7.45 68.74 -9.74
C LYS A 54 -8.41 69.08 -8.60
N ILE A 55 -9.69 69.27 -8.92
CA ILE A 55 -10.71 69.63 -7.93
C ILE A 55 -10.97 68.46 -6.96
N VAL A 56 -11.25 67.27 -7.49
CA VAL A 56 -11.61 66.06 -6.73
C VAL A 56 -10.49 65.58 -5.81
N PHE A 57 -9.23 65.78 -6.20
CA PHE A 57 -8.08 65.47 -5.33
C PHE A 57 -7.86 66.51 -4.23
N SER A 58 -8.28 67.76 -4.42
CA SER A 58 -8.10 68.85 -3.46
C SER A 58 -9.26 69.03 -2.47
N ASP A 59 -10.47 68.56 -2.82
CA ASP A 59 -11.70 68.74 -2.05
C ASP A 59 -12.49 67.43 -1.94
N PRO A 60 -12.52 66.77 -0.75
CA PRO A 60 -13.31 65.58 -0.50
C PRO A 60 -14.82 65.76 -0.74
N ASP A 61 -15.36 66.96 -0.52
CA ASP A 61 -16.78 67.25 -0.76
C ASP A 61 -17.06 67.39 -2.27
N ALA A 62 -16.10 67.89 -3.05
CA ALA A 62 -16.17 67.85 -4.51
C ALA A 62 -16.09 66.42 -5.06
N ARG A 63 -15.24 65.57 -4.48
CA ARG A 63 -15.18 64.15 -4.82
C ARG A 63 -16.53 63.47 -4.62
N LYS A 64 -17.13 63.67 -3.44
CA LYS A 64 -18.44 63.11 -3.09
C LYS A 64 -19.53 63.59 -4.04
N ARG A 65 -19.56 64.88 -4.38
CA ARG A 65 -20.51 65.44 -5.37
C ARG A 65 -20.36 64.81 -6.75
N LEU A 66 -19.13 64.55 -7.20
CA LEU A 66 -18.89 63.88 -8.48
C LEU A 66 -19.36 62.41 -8.46
N GLU A 67 -19.03 61.71 -7.37
CA GLU A 67 -19.46 60.32 -7.15
C GLU A 67 -20.99 60.20 -7.09
N GLU A 68 -21.69 61.10 -6.40
CA GLU A 68 -23.16 61.14 -6.33
C GLU A 68 -23.84 61.36 -7.69
N MET A 69 -23.17 62.01 -8.64
CA MET A 69 -23.68 62.15 -10.01
C MET A 69 -23.41 60.91 -10.87
N ILE A 70 -22.24 60.29 -10.72
CA ILE A 70 -21.78 59.17 -11.55
C ILE A 70 -22.42 57.85 -11.10
N HIS A 71 -22.43 57.58 -9.80
CA HIS A 71 -22.85 56.29 -9.23
C HIS A 71 -24.28 55.87 -9.62
N PRO A 72 -25.32 56.73 -9.56
CA PRO A 72 -26.67 56.34 -9.98
C PRO A 72 -26.76 55.98 -11.48
N LYS A 73 -25.97 56.67 -12.32
CA LYS A 73 -25.92 56.40 -13.77
C LYS A 73 -25.18 55.09 -14.06
N LEU A 74 -24.06 54.86 -13.37
CA LEU A 74 -23.28 53.63 -13.47
C LEU A 74 -24.11 52.43 -13.01
N PHE A 75 -24.85 52.56 -11.90
CA PHE A 75 -25.75 51.53 -11.41
C PHE A 75 -26.85 51.19 -12.43
N LYS A 76 -27.53 52.19 -12.99
CA LYS A 76 -28.54 51.98 -14.04
C LYS A 76 -27.95 51.29 -15.27
N LEU A 77 -26.74 51.67 -15.68
CA LEU A 77 -26.07 51.08 -16.83
C LEU A 77 -25.68 49.62 -16.56
N CYS A 78 -25.13 49.32 -15.38
CA CYS A 78 -24.80 47.96 -14.96
C CYS A 78 -26.05 47.07 -14.95
N MET A 79 -27.16 47.53 -14.36
CA MET A 79 -28.43 46.81 -14.34
C MET A 79 -28.96 46.52 -15.76
N ALA A 80 -28.89 47.50 -16.67
CA ALA A 80 -29.29 47.30 -18.06
C ALA A 80 -28.42 46.24 -18.77
N ARG A 81 -27.10 46.30 -18.60
CA ARG A 81 -26.15 45.32 -19.15
C ARG A 81 -26.33 43.92 -18.56
N GLN A 82 -26.65 43.84 -17.27
CA GLN A 82 -26.94 42.58 -16.60
C GLN A 82 -28.24 41.97 -17.15
N GLU A 83 -29.27 42.78 -17.42
CA GLU A 83 -30.51 42.32 -18.01
C GLU A 83 -30.34 41.89 -19.48
N GLU A 84 -29.53 42.60 -20.27
CA GLU A 84 -29.11 42.19 -21.61
C GLU A 84 -28.37 40.85 -21.57
N ALA A 85 -27.44 40.68 -20.62
CA ALA A 85 -26.69 39.45 -20.42
C ALA A 85 -27.61 38.27 -20.07
N ARG A 86 -28.61 38.49 -19.20
CA ARG A 86 -29.63 37.48 -18.85
C ARG A 86 -30.45 37.00 -20.05
N LYS A 87 -30.65 37.85 -21.07
CA LYS A 87 -31.38 37.50 -22.29
C LYS A 87 -30.52 36.75 -23.32
N CYS A 88 -29.20 36.77 -23.17
CA CYS A 88 -28.27 36.12 -24.10
C CYS A 88 -28.12 34.63 -23.76
N LYS A 89 -28.58 33.74 -24.65
CA LYS A 89 -28.29 32.30 -24.53
C LYS A 89 -26.77 32.08 -24.52
N GLY A 90 -26.30 31.38 -23.50
CA GLY A 90 -24.88 31.04 -23.33
C GLY A 90 -24.14 31.90 -22.32
N VAL A 91 -24.64 33.08 -21.93
CA VAL A 91 -24.08 33.86 -20.82
C VAL A 91 -24.61 33.30 -19.49
N GLN A 92 -23.69 32.92 -18.62
CA GLN A 92 -24.01 32.26 -17.34
C GLN A 92 -23.48 33.05 -16.15
N THR A 93 -22.38 33.77 -16.32
CA THR A 93 -21.78 34.59 -15.27
C THR A 93 -21.67 36.03 -15.72
N PHE A 94 -22.10 36.95 -14.86
CA PHE A 94 -21.92 38.39 -15.04
C PHE A 94 -21.01 38.90 -13.92
N VAL A 95 -19.81 39.34 -14.28
CA VAL A 95 -18.78 39.83 -13.36
C VAL A 95 -18.79 41.35 -13.39
N ILE A 96 -18.83 41.99 -12.22
CA ILE A 96 -18.71 43.44 -12.08
C ILE A 96 -17.34 43.71 -11.46
N ASP A 97 -16.47 44.40 -12.19
CA ASP A 97 -15.15 44.81 -11.70
C ASP A 97 -15.25 46.21 -11.07
N VAL A 98 -15.00 46.29 -9.76
CA VAL A 98 -15.23 47.49 -8.94
C VAL A 98 -13.99 47.77 -8.08
N PRO A 99 -13.19 48.81 -8.37
CA PRO A 99 -11.95 49.09 -7.64
C PRO A 99 -12.10 49.39 -6.14
N LEU A 100 -13.24 49.96 -5.73
CA LEU A 100 -13.52 50.42 -4.35
C LEU A 100 -14.86 49.88 -3.84
N TYR A 101 -15.13 48.59 -4.07
CA TYR A 101 -16.43 47.98 -3.81
C TYR A 101 -16.94 48.22 -2.37
N PHE A 102 -16.11 47.94 -1.36
CA PHE A 102 -16.51 48.07 0.05
C PHE A 102 -16.56 49.53 0.51
N GLU A 103 -15.62 50.35 0.04
CA GLU A 103 -15.51 51.76 0.39
C GLU A 103 -16.67 52.60 -0.18
N CYS A 104 -17.23 52.18 -1.31
CA CYS A 104 -18.43 52.78 -1.90
C CYS A 104 -19.73 52.15 -1.38
N GLY A 105 -19.69 51.43 -0.25
CA GLY A 105 -20.87 50.89 0.42
C GLY A 105 -21.49 49.66 -0.26
N ALA A 106 -20.70 48.87 -1.00
CA ALA A 106 -21.16 47.66 -1.69
C ALA A 106 -22.39 47.91 -2.57
N MET A 107 -22.29 48.94 -3.42
CA MET A 107 -23.39 49.51 -4.20
C MET A 107 -24.12 48.52 -5.11
N PHE A 108 -23.45 47.43 -5.54
CA PHE A 108 -24.02 46.42 -6.41
C PHE A 108 -24.40 45.19 -5.59
N ALA A 109 -25.62 44.67 -5.78
CA ALA A 109 -25.96 43.36 -5.24
C ALA A 109 -25.16 42.29 -6.01
N ALA A 110 -24.41 41.46 -5.29
CA ALA A 110 -23.62 40.38 -5.84
C ALA A 110 -23.96 39.05 -5.15
N ASP A 111 -24.03 37.97 -5.92
CA ASP A 111 -24.20 36.61 -5.38
C ASP A 111 -22.93 36.12 -4.67
N LYS A 112 -21.76 36.58 -5.15
CA LYS A 112 -20.44 36.39 -4.54
C LYS A 112 -19.57 37.62 -4.71
N VAL A 113 -18.81 37.95 -3.66
CA VAL A 113 -17.81 39.01 -3.64
C VAL A 113 -16.41 38.39 -3.69
N CYS A 114 -15.66 38.69 -4.75
CA CYS A 114 -14.30 38.20 -4.95
C CYS A 114 -13.28 39.32 -4.71
N VAL A 115 -12.26 39.07 -3.91
CA VAL A 115 -11.17 40.02 -3.64
C VAL A 115 -9.85 39.47 -4.17
N VAL A 116 -9.13 40.28 -4.95
CA VAL A 116 -7.73 39.99 -5.32
C VAL A 116 -6.82 40.63 -4.28
N ALA A 117 -6.20 39.81 -3.43
CA ALA A 117 -5.41 40.26 -2.31
C ALA A 117 -3.90 40.11 -2.55
N SER A 118 -3.13 41.11 -2.11
CA SER A 118 -1.67 41.10 -2.08
C SER A 118 -1.19 41.96 -0.92
N SER A 119 0.00 41.69 -0.41
CA SER A 119 0.68 42.46 0.62
C SER A 119 0.90 43.91 0.18
N GLU A 120 0.94 44.82 1.14
CA GLU A 120 1.20 46.24 0.89
C GLU A 120 2.57 46.46 0.19
N GLN A 121 3.57 45.67 0.57
CA GLN A 121 4.90 45.69 -0.05
C GLN A 121 4.82 45.36 -1.55
N THR A 122 4.07 44.32 -1.91
CA THR A 122 3.86 43.92 -3.31
C THR A 122 3.04 44.96 -4.08
N GLN A 123 2.05 45.59 -3.46
CA GLN A 123 1.28 46.68 -4.07
C GLN A 123 2.17 47.88 -4.40
N ARG A 124 3.00 48.32 -3.44
CA ARG A 124 3.97 49.42 -3.64
C ARG A 124 4.94 49.11 -4.77
N ALA A 125 5.60 47.95 -4.71
CA ALA A 125 6.57 47.54 -5.73
C ALA A 125 5.96 47.51 -7.15
N ARG A 126 4.73 47.03 -7.29
CA ARG A 126 4.01 46.99 -8.59
C ARG A 126 3.57 48.37 -9.08
N LEU A 127 3.25 49.31 -8.19
CA LEU A 127 2.91 50.68 -8.53
C LEU A 127 4.15 51.50 -8.89
N GLU A 128 5.25 51.33 -8.16
CA GLU A 128 6.56 51.95 -8.46
C GLU A 128 7.11 51.52 -9.82
N ALA A 129 6.87 50.27 -10.22
CA ALA A 129 7.26 49.77 -11.55
C ALA A 129 6.45 50.36 -12.71
N ARG A 130 5.38 51.12 -12.45
CA ARG A 130 4.54 51.76 -13.48
C ARG A 130 4.98 53.22 -13.67
N ASN A 131 5.16 53.63 -14.94
CA ASN A 131 5.47 55.02 -15.25
C ASN A 131 4.37 55.98 -14.74
N GLY A 132 4.75 57.02 -14.00
CA GLY A 132 3.86 58.11 -13.58
C GLY A 132 3.33 58.05 -12.15
N PHE A 133 3.87 57.17 -11.29
CA PHE A 133 3.51 57.09 -9.86
C PHE A 133 4.71 57.45 -8.98
N ASP A 134 4.64 58.57 -8.27
CA ASP A 134 5.62 58.93 -7.23
C ASP A 134 5.23 58.33 -5.86
N ALA A 135 6.19 58.29 -4.93
CA ALA A 135 6.00 57.68 -3.62
C ALA A 135 4.85 58.31 -2.80
N GLY A 136 4.62 59.63 -2.95
CA GLY A 136 3.53 60.32 -2.26
C GLY A 136 2.16 59.95 -2.84
N MET A 137 2.07 59.81 -4.16
CA MET A 137 0.86 59.36 -4.86
C MET A 137 0.53 57.89 -4.51
N ILE A 138 1.53 57.02 -4.45
CA ILE A 138 1.35 55.60 -4.08
C ILE A 138 0.80 55.48 -2.66
N GLN A 139 1.37 56.24 -1.71
CA GLN A 139 0.89 56.26 -0.34
C GLN A 139 -0.57 56.72 -0.26
N SER A 140 -0.91 57.82 -0.95
CA SER A 140 -2.28 58.34 -0.96
C SER A 140 -3.29 57.34 -1.53
N ILE A 141 -2.91 56.56 -2.55
CA ILE A 141 -3.77 55.52 -3.13
C ILE A 141 -4.01 54.38 -2.13
N ILE A 142 -2.97 53.92 -1.43
CA ILE A 142 -3.08 52.85 -0.43
C ILE A 142 -3.93 53.32 0.76
N ASP A 143 -3.67 54.53 1.27
CA ASP A 143 -4.38 55.10 2.42
C ASP A 143 -5.87 55.37 2.13
N SER A 144 -6.21 55.59 0.86
CA SER A 144 -7.61 55.80 0.44
C SER A 144 -8.44 54.51 0.41
N GLN A 145 -7.82 53.35 0.62
CA GLN A 145 -8.45 52.05 0.56
C GLN A 145 -8.56 51.42 1.96
N MET A 146 -9.58 50.58 2.12
CA MET A 146 -9.70 49.72 3.30
C MET A 146 -8.50 48.76 3.37
N PRO A 147 -7.97 48.45 4.57
CA PRO A 147 -6.89 47.49 4.74
C PRO A 147 -7.17 46.15 4.05
N MET A 148 -6.17 45.60 3.35
CA MET A 148 -6.35 44.40 2.52
C MET A 148 -6.84 43.18 3.31
N GLN A 149 -6.37 43.00 4.55
CA GLN A 149 -6.85 41.92 5.41
C GLN A 149 -8.36 42.05 5.68
N THR A 150 -8.83 43.25 5.98
CA THR A 150 -10.26 43.51 6.22
C THR A 150 -11.09 43.25 4.97
N LYS A 151 -10.60 43.64 3.77
CA LYS A 151 -11.26 43.29 2.50
C LYS A 151 -11.34 41.78 2.28
N ALA A 152 -10.25 41.06 2.58
CA ALA A 152 -10.20 39.61 2.43
C ALA A 152 -11.16 38.89 3.39
N ASP A 153 -11.26 39.35 4.64
CA ASP A 153 -12.16 38.79 5.65
C ASP A 153 -13.65 39.01 5.30
N MET A 154 -13.97 40.04 4.51
CA MET A 154 -15.31 40.36 4.04
C MET A 154 -15.69 39.71 2.70
N ALA A 155 -14.75 39.00 2.05
CA ALA A 155 -14.95 38.39 0.74
C ALA A 155 -15.45 36.95 0.84
N ASP A 156 -16.25 36.51 -0.14
CA ASP A 156 -16.62 35.11 -0.29
C ASP A 156 -15.46 34.28 -0.86
N VAL A 157 -14.66 34.90 -1.73
CA VAL A 157 -13.48 34.27 -2.36
C VAL A 157 -12.32 35.26 -2.39
N VAL A 158 -11.14 34.80 -1.97
CA VAL A 158 -9.91 35.58 -2.02
C VAL A 158 -8.94 34.94 -3.02
N PHE A 159 -8.56 35.71 -4.04
CA PHE A 159 -7.48 35.37 -4.96
C PHE A 159 -6.17 35.95 -4.45
N TRP A 160 -5.27 35.11 -3.98
CA TRP A 160 -3.98 35.54 -3.45
C TRP A 160 -2.98 35.81 -4.59
N ASN A 161 -2.55 37.06 -4.70
CA ASN A 161 -1.74 37.59 -5.80
C ASN A 161 -0.35 38.04 -5.33
N GLU A 162 0.26 37.34 -4.37
CA GLU A 162 1.68 37.52 -4.01
C GLU A 162 2.64 36.76 -4.94
N GLY A 163 2.19 35.65 -5.51
CA GLY A 163 3.00 34.75 -6.33
C GLY A 163 3.13 35.19 -7.79
N ASP A 164 3.56 34.24 -8.62
CA ASP A 164 3.59 34.41 -10.07
C ASP A 164 2.17 34.42 -10.68
N ILE A 165 2.13 34.83 -11.96
CA ILE A 165 0.87 34.92 -12.71
C ILE A 165 0.22 33.55 -12.92
N GLU A 166 1.00 32.46 -12.95
CA GLU A 166 0.52 31.09 -13.15
C GLU A 166 -0.27 30.62 -11.93
N SER A 167 0.24 30.88 -10.72
CA SER A 167 -0.45 30.60 -9.46
C SER A 167 -1.77 31.36 -9.34
N LEU A 168 -1.83 32.60 -9.80
CA LEU A 168 -3.07 33.37 -9.85
C LEU A 168 -4.03 32.82 -10.92
N GLN A 169 -3.52 32.47 -12.11
CA GLN A 169 -4.32 31.85 -13.17
C GLN A 169 -4.96 30.55 -12.72
N GLU A 170 -4.24 29.72 -11.96
CA GLU A 170 -4.77 28.45 -11.45
C GLU A 170 -5.87 28.67 -10.41
N GLN A 171 -5.70 29.60 -9.47
CA GLN A 171 -6.76 29.97 -8.52
C GLN A 171 -8.03 30.44 -9.25
N VAL A 172 -7.87 31.27 -10.29
CA VAL A 172 -8.99 31.76 -11.11
C VAL A 172 -9.63 30.63 -11.93
N ARG A 173 -8.83 29.65 -12.41
CA ARG A 173 -9.32 28.48 -13.13
C ARG A 173 -10.17 27.57 -12.24
N ILE A 174 -9.72 27.33 -11.01
CA ILE A 174 -10.45 26.56 -10.01
C ILE A 174 -11.77 27.26 -9.69
N PHE A 175 -11.74 28.55 -9.38
CA PHE A 175 -12.96 29.33 -9.14
C PHE A 175 -13.93 29.27 -10.32
N PHE A 176 -13.45 29.50 -11.55
CA PHE A 176 -14.28 29.46 -12.75
C PHE A 176 -14.97 28.10 -12.91
N ARG A 177 -14.25 27.00 -12.66
CA ARG A 177 -14.80 25.64 -12.75
C ARG A 177 -15.90 25.38 -11.72
N HIS A 178 -15.71 25.83 -10.48
CA HIS A 178 -16.66 25.56 -9.40
C HIS A 178 -17.86 26.50 -9.39
N GLU A 179 -17.67 27.75 -9.80
CA GLU A 179 -18.61 28.84 -9.54
C GLU A 179 -19.20 29.46 -10.81
N CYS A 180 -18.61 29.23 -11.98
CA CYS A 180 -18.99 29.90 -13.23
C CYS A 180 -19.33 28.95 -14.38
N ALA A 181 -18.91 27.69 -14.35
CA ALA A 181 -19.20 26.71 -15.39
C ALA A 181 -20.61 26.10 -15.21
N PRO A 182 -21.31 25.71 -16.30
CA PRO A 182 -22.64 25.10 -16.21
C PRO A 182 -22.57 23.73 -15.56
N ALA A 183 -23.62 23.38 -14.82
CA ALA A 183 -23.77 22.10 -14.12
C ALA A 183 -23.94 20.87 -15.04
N ASP A 184 -23.94 21.05 -16.37
CA ASP A 184 -24.29 20.01 -17.35
C ASP A 184 -23.18 19.68 -18.36
N ASP A 185 -21.94 20.17 -18.18
CA ASP A 185 -20.79 19.62 -18.91
C ASP A 185 -20.05 18.62 -18.00
N GLU A 186 -20.40 17.34 -18.13
CA GLU A 186 -19.63 16.25 -17.54
C GLU A 186 -18.19 16.24 -18.09
N VAL A 187 -17.27 15.94 -17.16
CA VAL A 187 -15.85 15.58 -17.30
C VAL A 187 -14.84 16.75 -17.42
N GLN A 188 -14.43 17.29 -16.26
CA GLN A 188 -13.01 17.61 -16.04
C GLN A 188 -12.49 16.74 -14.90
N GLU A 189 -11.61 15.82 -15.25
CA GLU A 189 -10.94 14.91 -14.33
C GLU A 189 -10.42 15.65 -13.09
N PRO A 190 -10.59 15.07 -11.88
CA PRO A 190 -10.00 15.63 -10.68
C PRO A 190 -8.51 15.83 -10.91
N VAL A 191 -7.92 16.87 -10.33
CA VAL A 191 -6.47 16.88 -10.15
C VAL A 191 -6.18 15.67 -9.27
N GLU A 192 -5.81 14.54 -9.88
CA GLU A 192 -5.52 13.31 -9.15
C GLU A 192 -4.29 13.57 -8.32
N LEU A 193 -4.50 13.90 -7.04
CA LEU A 193 -3.46 13.85 -6.05
C LEU A 193 -2.79 12.48 -6.15
N PRO A 194 -1.45 12.41 -6.08
CA PRO A 194 -0.74 11.15 -6.26
C PRO A 194 -1.26 10.12 -5.26
N VAL A 195 -1.51 8.92 -5.76
CA VAL A 195 -1.88 7.77 -4.94
C VAL A 195 -0.70 7.44 -4.04
N ILE A 196 -0.94 7.36 -2.73
CA ILE A 196 0.09 7.02 -1.75
C ILE A 196 -0.02 5.55 -1.41
N ASP A 197 1.03 4.77 -1.66
CA ASP A 197 1.12 3.38 -1.21
C ASP A 197 1.80 3.30 0.17
N LEU A 198 1.08 2.80 1.17
CA LEU A 198 1.63 2.57 2.50
C LEU A 198 2.75 1.53 2.50
N ASN A 199 2.72 0.52 1.63
CA ASN A 199 3.79 -0.47 1.54
C ASN A 199 5.11 0.14 1.04
N GLU A 200 5.05 1.16 0.18
CA GLU A 200 6.24 1.92 -0.22
C GLU A 200 6.80 2.73 0.96
N LEU A 201 5.94 3.42 1.72
CA LEU A 201 6.36 4.12 2.93
C LEU A 201 6.99 3.15 3.96
N ARG A 202 6.44 1.95 4.10
CA ARG A 202 6.99 0.88 4.95
C ARG A 202 8.35 0.37 4.47
N ALA A 203 8.69 0.50 3.19
CA ALA A 203 9.95 0.02 2.62
C ALA A 203 11.08 1.06 2.65
N LYS A 204 10.76 2.37 2.70
CA LYS A 204 11.76 3.45 2.66
C LYS A 204 12.76 3.41 3.83
N PRO A 205 14.04 3.75 3.63
CA PRO A 205 15.00 3.92 4.73
C PRO A 205 14.46 4.89 5.81
N LEU A 206 14.87 4.69 7.08
CA LEU A 206 14.35 5.51 8.19
C LEU A 206 14.60 7.01 7.98
N GLY A 207 15.76 7.40 7.43
CA GLY A 207 16.08 8.79 7.12
C GLY A 207 15.10 9.42 6.13
N GLU A 208 14.84 8.74 5.01
CA GLU A 208 13.85 9.21 4.02
C GLU A 208 12.44 9.30 4.61
N LEU A 209 12.05 8.32 5.43
CA LEU A 209 10.74 8.33 6.08
C LEU A 209 10.60 9.51 7.06
N GLN A 210 11.68 9.84 7.79
CA GLN A 210 11.73 11.01 8.66
C GLN A 210 11.68 12.32 7.88
N ASP A 211 12.30 12.38 6.70
CA ASP A 211 12.24 13.55 5.83
C ASP A 211 10.82 13.79 5.29
N ILE A 212 10.12 12.72 4.88
CA ILE A 212 8.70 12.79 4.51
C ILE A 212 7.86 13.23 5.69
N ALA A 213 8.15 12.73 6.90
CA ALA A 213 7.44 13.08 8.13
C ALA A 213 7.58 14.54 8.57
N ARG A 214 8.43 15.35 7.92
CA ARG A 214 8.52 16.80 8.19
C ARG A 214 7.22 17.55 7.90
N VAL A 215 6.34 16.98 7.07
CA VAL A 215 4.98 17.51 6.85
C VAL A 215 4.10 17.44 8.10
N LEU A 216 4.42 16.54 9.03
CA LEU A 216 3.72 16.40 10.31
C LEU A 216 4.20 17.45 11.32
N PRO A 217 3.36 17.95 12.23
CA PRO A 217 3.77 18.81 13.33
C PRO A 217 4.92 18.20 14.16
N LYS A 218 5.96 18.97 14.49
CA LYS A 218 7.14 18.49 15.26
C LYS A 218 6.79 17.77 16.57
N ARG A 219 5.72 18.17 17.26
CA ARG A 219 5.24 17.51 18.49
C ARG A 219 4.83 16.05 18.25
N GLN A 220 4.40 15.72 17.05
CA GLN A 220 4.00 14.38 16.64
C GLN A 220 5.17 13.55 16.10
N GLN A 221 6.38 14.09 15.92
CA GLN A 221 7.50 13.30 15.37
C GLN A 221 8.37 12.64 16.46
N SER A 222 8.38 13.21 17.67
CA SER A 222 9.34 12.81 18.71
C SER A 222 8.99 11.47 19.35
N GLY A 223 9.93 10.52 19.34
CA GLY A 223 9.82 9.25 20.05
C GLY A 223 8.94 8.19 19.39
N MET A 224 8.43 8.43 18.18
CA MET A 224 7.62 7.46 17.44
C MET A 224 8.48 6.35 16.83
N THR A 225 7.96 5.14 16.88
CA THR A 225 8.46 4.00 16.11
C THR A 225 8.20 4.20 14.62
N ARG A 226 8.92 3.45 13.77
CA ARG A 226 8.72 3.46 12.31
C ARG A 226 7.25 3.20 11.92
N ALA A 227 6.59 2.27 12.60
CA ALA A 227 5.21 1.91 12.32
C ALA A 227 4.22 3.04 12.69
N GLU A 228 4.41 3.69 13.84
CA GLU A 228 3.61 4.85 14.24
C GLU A 228 3.80 6.02 13.27
N LEU A 229 5.02 6.21 12.76
CA LEU A 229 5.30 7.23 11.75
C LEU A 229 4.57 6.98 10.43
N VAL A 230 4.59 5.73 9.93
CA VAL A 230 3.82 5.32 8.74
C VAL A 230 2.32 5.52 8.96
N TYR A 231 1.82 5.17 10.14
CA TYR A 231 0.42 5.37 10.52
C TYR A 231 0.02 6.85 10.48
N GLU A 232 0.77 7.74 11.12
CA GLU A 232 0.46 9.18 11.13
C GLU A 232 0.61 9.82 9.74
N LEU A 233 1.60 9.37 8.94
CA LEU A 233 1.72 9.79 7.54
C LEU A 233 0.49 9.38 6.72
N GLY A 234 0.05 8.12 6.81
CA GLY A 234 -1.15 7.64 6.13
C GLY A 234 -2.39 8.45 6.52
N ARG A 235 -2.54 8.74 7.82
CA ARG A 235 -3.61 9.58 8.34
C ARG A 235 -3.54 11.02 7.80
N HIS A 236 -2.34 11.60 7.73
CA HIS A 236 -2.13 12.93 7.17
C HIS A 236 -2.49 13.00 5.69
N PHE A 237 -1.99 12.07 4.86
CA PHE A 237 -2.31 12.04 3.44
C PHE A 237 -3.81 11.84 3.16
N LEU A 238 -4.50 11.02 3.95
CA LEU A 238 -5.96 10.89 3.88
C LEU A 238 -6.70 12.19 4.23
N LYS A 239 -6.16 12.98 5.16
CA LYS A 239 -6.71 14.28 5.54
C LYS A 239 -6.54 15.31 4.42
N GLU A 240 -5.37 15.32 3.77
CA GLU A 240 -5.06 16.18 2.62
C GLU A 240 -5.78 15.76 1.33
N GLY A 241 -6.53 14.65 1.35
CA GLY A 241 -7.37 14.20 0.23
C GLY A 241 -6.71 13.24 -0.74
N HIS A 242 -5.49 12.77 -0.46
CA HIS A 242 -4.86 11.72 -1.26
C HIS A 242 -5.62 10.41 -1.15
N ARG A 243 -5.67 9.66 -2.25
CA ARG A 243 -6.03 8.25 -2.22
C ARG A 243 -4.87 7.48 -1.62
N VAL A 244 -5.08 6.85 -0.47
CA VAL A 244 -4.07 6.00 0.17
C VAL A 244 -4.45 4.55 -0.05
N VAL A 245 -3.50 3.76 -0.58
CA VAL A 245 -3.66 2.33 -0.84
C VAL A 245 -2.68 1.51 -0.02
N VAL A 246 -3.02 0.25 0.20
CA VAL A 246 -2.20 -0.69 0.95
C VAL A 246 -2.55 -2.11 0.53
N SER A 247 -1.51 -2.94 0.43
CA SER A 247 -1.61 -4.37 0.20
C SER A 247 -1.15 -5.17 1.42
N GLY A 248 -1.84 -6.27 1.69
CA GLY A 248 -1.47 -7.18 2.76
C GLY A 248 -2.40 -8.38 2.86
N VAL A 249 -2.15 -9.24 3.85
CA VAL A 249 -2.87 -10.50 4.02
C VAL A 249 -3.93 -10.36 5.10
N ILE A 250 -5.14 -10.85 4.81
CA ILE A 250 -6.27 -10.80 5.75
C ILE A 250 -6.03 -11.77 6.92
N GLU A 251 -6.07 -11.24 8.14
CA GLU A 251 -6.14 -11.99 9.38
C GLU A 251 -7.48 -11.74 10.09
N GLN A 252 -8.21 -12.82 10.41
CA GLN A 252 -9.44 -12.69 11.19
C GLN A 252 -9.13 -12.24 12.62
N ALA A 253 -9.70 -11.11 13.05
CA ALA A 253 -9.53 -10.63 14.42
C ALA A 253 -10.70 -11.04 15.33
N LYS A 254 -11.93 -10.72 14.93
CA LYS A 254 -13.19 -11.15 15.60
C LYS A 254 -14.24 -11.46 14.53
N GLU A 255 -15.39 -12.04 14.89
CA GLU A 255 -16.40 -12.53 13.94
C GLU A 255 -16.85 -11.53 12.86
N HIS A 256 -16.81 -10.21 13.12
CA HIS A 256 -17.35 -9.20 12.22
C HIS A 256 -16.31 -8.29 11.55
N TYR A 257 -15.02 -8.53 11.76
CA TYR A 257 -13.97 -7.75 11.10
C TYR A 257 -12.63 -8.49 11.05
N ALA A 258 -11.79 -8.08 10.11
CA ALA A 258 -10.43 -8.57 9.97
C ALA A 258 -9.43 -7.42 9.94
N MET A 259 -8.16 -7.77 10.07
CA MET A 259 -7.03 -6.86 9.93
C MET A 259 -6.20 -7.27 8.72
N ILE A 260 -5.70 -6.30 7.97
CA ILE A 260 -4.76 -6.53 6.87
C ILE A 260 -3.36 -6.39 7.44
N ARG A 261 -2.60 -7.49 7.40
CA ARG A 261 -1.25 -7.61 7.97
C ARG A 261 -0.19 -7.54 6.89
N ASP A 262 0.96 -6.99 7.25
CA ASP A 262 2.13 -6.97 6.38
C ASP A 262 2.86 -8.33 6.42
N PRO A 263 2.92 -9.09 5.30
CA PRO A 263 3.70 -10.32 5.24
C PRO A 263 5.19 -10.10 5.49
N LYS A 264 5.76 -8.94 5.12
CA LYS A 264 7.19 -8.64 5.33
C LYS A 264 7.60 -8.54 6.80
N ARG A 265 6.63 -8.37 7.70
CA ARG A 265 6.84 -8.34 9.16
C ARG A 265 6.42 -9.65 9.83
N SER A 266 6.38 -10.75 9.09
CA SER A 266 5.86 -12.03 9.56
C SER A 266 4.45 -11.93 10.16
N PHE A 267 3.62 -11.01 9.64
CA PHE A 267 2.28 -10.72 10.16
C PHE A 267 2.24 -10.26 11.62
N ARG A 268 3.33 -9.68 12.14
CA ARG A 268 3.35 -9.09 13.48
C ARG A 268 2.36 -7.92 13.53
N THR A 269 1.53 -7.89 14.57
CA THR A 269 0.62 -6.77 14.84
C THR A 269 1.39 -5.46 14.91
N SER A 270 0.90 -4.46 14.19
CA SER A 270 1.55 -3.16 14.05
C SER A 270 0.53 -2.02 14.06
N PRO A 271 0.88 -0.82 14.57
CA PRO A 271 0.01 0.35 14.57
C PRO A 271 -0.53 0.76 13.19
N ASP A 272 0.26 0.53 12.14
CA ASP A 272 -0.07 0.81 10.74
C ASP A 272 -0.86 -0.31 10.05
N ASP A 273 -1.37 -1.30 10.79
CA ASP A 273 -2.28 -2.31 10.24
C ASP A 273 -3.66 -1.72 9.94
N VAL A 274 -4.32 -2.30 8.93
CA VAL A 274 -5.55 -1.74 8.38
C VAL A 274 -6.75 -2.59 8.74
N TYR A 275 -7.79 -1.93 9.23
CA TYR A 275 -9.08 -2.53 9.52
C TYR A 275 -9.89 -2.75 8.24
N ILE A 276 -10.46 -3.94 8.06
CA ILE A 276 -11.45 -4.25 7.02
C ILE A 276 -12.77 -4.71 7.66
N GLY A 277 -13.86 -4.02 7.31
CA GLY A 277 -15.17 -4.28 7.87
C GLY A 277 -15.82 -5.54 7.30
N GLY A 278 -16.63 -6.22 8.11
CA GLY A 278 -17.32 -7.47 7.73
C GLY A 278 -18.18 -7.37 6.47
N ASN A 279 -18.75 -6.20 6.17
CA ASN A 279 -19.54 -6.00 4.95
C ASN A 279 -18.72 -6.21 3.68
N LEU A 280 -17.45 -5.75 3.65
CA LEU A 280 -16.55 -5.95 2.51
C LEU A 280 -16.10 -7.40 2.41
N LEU A 281 -15.81 -8.03 3.56
CA LEU A 281 -15.45 -9.45 3.62
C LEU A 281 -16.57 -10.33 3.05
N GLN A 282 -17.83 -10.08 3.46
CA GLN A 282 -18.98 -10.83 2.99
C GLN A 282 -19.29 -10.53 1.51
N LYS A 283 -19.29 -9.26 1.11
CA LYS A 283 -19.61 -8.83 -0.27
C LYS A 283 -18.71 -9.52 -1.30
N PHE A 284 -17.40 -9.59 -1.02
CA PHE A 284 -16.41 -10.14 -1.93
C PHE A 284 -15.93 -11.55 -1.55
N GLN A 285 -16.60 -12.20 -0.59
CA GLN A 285 -16.26 -13.54 -0.09
C GLN A 285 -14.79 -13.70 0.30
N LEU A 286 -14.22 -12.65 0.92
CA LEU A 286 -12.83 -12.63 1.33
C LEU A 286 -12.64 -13.46 2.59
N ARG A 287 -11.59 -14.28 2.60
CA ARG A 287 -11.25 -15.21 3.69
C ARG A 287 -9.86 -14.90 4.24
N PRO A 288 -9.54 -15.34 5.47
CA PRO A 288 -8.19 -15.27 5.99
C PRO A 288 -7.16 -15.88 5.02
N GLY A 289 -5.99 -15.28 4.95
CA GLY A 289 -4.95 -15.68 4.00
C GLY A 289 -5.06 -15.05 2.61
N HIS A 290 -6.18 -14.40 2.25
CA HIS A 290 -6.24 -13.66 0.98
C HIS A 290 -5.29 -12.46 1.02
N LEU A 291 -4.50 -12.29 -0.04
CA LEU A 291 -3.73 -11.08 -0.31
C LEU A 291 -4.66 -10.07 -0.98
N VAL A 292 -4.90 -8.94 -0.33
CA VAL A 292 -5.78 -7.89 -0.85
C VAL A 292 -5.04 -6.57 -0.99
N THR A 293 -5.41 -5.80 -2.00
CA THR A 293 -5.06 -4.38 -2.15
C THR A 293 -6.31 -3.58 -1.90
N VAL A 294 -6.25 -2.62 -0.99
CA VAL A 294 -7.41 -1.81 -0.58
C VAL A 294 -7.09 -0.32 -0.62
N SER A 295 -8.10 0.51 -0.87
CA SER A 295 -8.03 1.95 -0.58
C SER A 295 -8.54 2.24 0.82
N LEU A 296 -8.03 3.30 1.43
CA LEU A 296 -8.38 3.70 2.79
C LEU A 296 -9.37 4.87 2.81
N ARG A 297 -10.32 4.82 3.74
CA ARG A 297 -11.29 5.90 3.95
C ARG A 297 -10.70 7.00 4.81
N LYS A 298 -11.24 8.22 4.67
CA LYS A 298 -10.93 9.33 5.59
C LYS A 298 -11.15 8.92 7.05
N PHE A 299 -10.19 9.34 7.87
CA PHE A 299 -10.15 9.02 9.30
C PHE A 299 -11.28 9.74 10.05
N ARG A 300 -12.09 9.01 10.82
CA ARG A 300 -13.14 9.58 11.68
C ARG A 300 -12.61 9.77 13.11
N THR A 301 -13.24 10.66 13.87
CA THR A 301 -12.82 11.02 15.24
C THR A 301 -12.67 9.82 16.19
N ASN A 302 -13.45 8.77 15.99
CA ASN A 302 -13.45 7.54 16.82
C ASN A 302 -12.67 6.37 16.22
N ASP A 303 -12.06 6.54 15.04
CA ASP A 303 -11.27 5.48 14.43
C ASP A 303 -9.98 5.29 15.25
N LYS A 304 -9.64 4.02 15.56
CA LYS A 304 -8.36 3.66 16.20
C LYS A 304 -7.31 3.18 15.21
N PHE A 305 -7.77 2.69 14.06
CA PHE A 305 -6.95 2.10 13.01
C PHE A 305 -7.28 2.77 11.69
N LEU A 306 -6.31 2.78 10.78
CA LEU A 306 -6.58 3.03 9.37
C LEU A 306 -7.64 2.04 8.88
N SER A 307 -8.63 2.52 8.14
CA SER A 307 -9.81 1.74 7.80
C SER A 307 -10.00 1.66 6.29
N THR A 308 -10.40 0.49 5.81
CA THR A 308 -10.69 0.24 4.40
C THR A 308 -11.92 1.03 3.94
N GLU A 309 -11.83 1.64 2.76
CA GLU A 309 -12.95 2.18 1.99
C GLU A 309 -13.46 1.15 0.99
N GLU A 310 -12.55 0.67 0.14
CA GLU A 310 -12.85 -0.21 -0.98
C GLU A 310 -11.74 -1.27 -1.13
N VAL A 311 -12.12 -2.46 -1.59
CA VAL A 311 -11.17 -3.51 -2.00
C VAL A 311 -10.92 -3.35 -3.49
N LEU A 312 -9.68 -3.12 -3.89
CA LEU A 312 -9.29 -2.84 -5.28
C LEU A 312 -8.92 -4.13 -6.01
N ALA A 313 -8.19 -5.02 -5.33
CA ALA A 313 -7.71 -6.27 -5.90
C ALA A 313 -7.62 -7.36 -4.82
N CYS A 314 -7.72 -8.61 -5.26
CA CYS A 314 -7.52 -9.80 -4.43
C CYS A 314 -6.71 -10.83 -5.24
N GLU A 315 -5.66 -11.40 -4.64
CA GLU A 315 -4.74 -12.35 -5.28
C GLU A 315 -4.13 -11.83 -6.59
N GLY A 316 -3.82 -10.54 -6.65
CA GLY A 316 -3.26 -9.88 -7.84
C GLY A 316 -4.24 -9.61 -8.96
N LYS A 317 -5.52 -10.02 -8.81
CA LYS A 317 -6.59 -9.74 -9.78
C LYS A 317 -7.43 -8.54 -9.33
N PRO A 318 -7.85 -7.63 -10.23
CA PRO A 318 -8.84 -6.62 -9.91
C PRO A 318 -10.08 -7.25 -9.27
N ILE A 319 -10.67 -6.59 -8.27
CA ILE A 319 -11.75 -7.20 -7.49
C ILE A 319 -12.97 -7.60 -8.33
N GLY A 320 -13.21 -6.93 -9.46
CA GLY A 320 -14.29 -7.25 -10.39
C GLY A 320 -14.05 -8.53 -11.20
N GLU A 321 -12.81 -9.00 -11.29
CA GLU A 321 -12.40 -10.24 -11.96
C GLU A 321 -12.07 -11.36 -10.95
N PHE A 322 -12.05 -11.05 -9.65
CA PHE A 322 -11.76 -12.02 -8.62
C PHE A 322 -12.97 -12.95 -8.42
N GLU A 323 -12.80 -14.22 -8.75
CA GLU A 323 -13.73 -15.27 -8.40
C GLU A 323 -13.18 -16.08 -7.23
N ALA A 324 -14.00 -16.23 -6.19
CA ALA A 324 -13.67 -17.10 -5.07
C ALA A 324 -13.67 -18.55 -5.57
N GLY A 325 -12.48 -19.17 -5.62
CA GLY A 325 -12.31 -20.56 -5.98
C GLY A 325 -13.06 -21.51 -5.04
N LYS A 326 -13.12 -22.79 -5.42
CA LYS A 326 -13.65 -23.85 -4.55
C LYS A 326 -12.84 -23.87 -3.25
N ASP A 327 -13.52 -23.97 -2.10
CA ASP A 327 -12.84 -24.05 -0.81
C ASP A 327 -11.83 -25.20 -0.79
N PHE A 328 -10.63 -24.94 -0.27
CA PHE A 328 -9.54 -25.90 -0.14
C PHE A 328 -9.99 -27.25 0.45
N ASP A 329 -10.87 -27.22 1.46
CA ASP A 329 -11.35 -28.45 2.12
C ASP A 329 -12.29 -29.27 1.23
N ARG A 330 -12.79 -28.68 0.13
CA ARG A 330 -13.65 -29.33 -0.86
C ARG A 330 -12.88 -29.77 -2.12
N LEU A 331 -11.60 -29.42 -2.26
CA LEU A 331 -10.76 -29.90 -3.36
C LEU A 331 -10.51 -31.41 -3.23
N THR A 332 -10.39 -32.11 -4.36
CA THR A 332 -10.23 -33.58 -4.36
C THR A 332 -8.76 -33.94 -4.09
N PRO A 333 -8.41 -34.56 -2.95
CA PRO A 333 -7.03 -34.89 -2.62
C PRO A 333 -6.53 -36.08 -3.45
N LEU A 334 -5.36 -35.93 -4.06
CA LEU A 334 -4.67 -36.98 -4.81
C LEU A 334 -3.30 -37.29 -4.17
N PHE A 335 -2.75 -38.45 -4.54
CA PHE A 335 -1.33 -38.70 -4.32
C PHE A 335 -0.47 -37.77 -5.20
N PRO A 336 0.74 -37.40 -4.74
CA PRO A 336 1.71 -36.74 -5.58
C PRO A 336 2.01 -37.55 -6.85
N LYS A 337 2.08 -36.86 -7.98
CA LYS A 337 2.41 -37.44 -9.30
C LYS A 337 3.61 -36.75 -9.93
N GLU A 338 3.71 -35.45 -9.73
CA GLU A 338 4.82 -34.64 -10.25
C GLU A 338 5.93 -34.60 -9.20
N ARG A 339 7.14 -34.93 -9.63
CA ARG A 339 8.33 -34.96 -8.77
C ARG A 339 9.00 -33.60 -8.71
N VAL A 340 9.35 -33.19 -7.50
CA VAL A 340 10.24 -32.06 -7.21
C VAL A 340 11.68 -32.54 -7.20
N LEU A 341 12.36 -32.41 -8.33
CA LEU A 341 13.79 -32.71 -8.46
C LEU A 341 14.64 -31.70 -7.65
N LEU A 342 15.53 -32.18 -6.79
CA LEU A 342 16.39 -31.33 -5.96
C LEU A 342 17.80 -31.16 -6.55
N GLU A 343 18.26 -32.10 -7.36
CA GLU A 343 19.51 -32.02 -8.07
C GLU A 343 19.55 -30.75 -8.94
N ASN A 344 20.57 -29.93 -8.74
CA ASN A 344 20.80 -28.73 -9.51
C ASN A 344 22.31 -28.50 -9.67
N LYS A 345 22.72 -28.15 -10.89
CA LYS A 345 24.13 -27.99 -11.27
C LYS A 345 24.79 -26.79 -10.58
N ASP A 346 24.05 -25.71 -10.37
CA ASP A 346 24.56 -24.45 -9.79
C ASP A 346 24.64 -24.53 -8.27
N ILE A 347 23.73 -25.28 -7.63
CA ILE A 347 23.80 -25.58 -6.20
C ILE A 347 24.87 -26.65 -5.91
N ALA A 348 25.07 -27.59 -6.83
CA ALA A 348 26.10 -28.63 -6.76
C ALA A 348 26.16 -29.37 -5.41
N SER A 349 25.00 -29.79 -4.89
CA SER A 349 24.89 -30.43 -3.57
C SER A 349 24.78 -31.95 -3.66
N ASP A 350 25.76 -32.63 -3.06
CA ASP A 350 25.71 -34.09 -2.82
C ASP A 350 24.44 -34.48 -2.07
N ALA A 351 23.98 -33.65 -1.13
CA ALA A 351 22.81 -33.96 -0.31
C ALA A 351 21.51 -34.01 -1.10
N MET A 352 21.32 -33.06 -2.02
CA MET A 352 20.14 -33.03 -2.87
C MET A 352 20.10 -34.25 -3.79
N ARG A 353 21.26 -34.63 -4.33
CA ARG A 353 21.43 -35.84 -5.14
C ARG A 353 21.11 -37.12 -4.37
N VAL A 354 21.56 -37.23 -3.11
CA VAL A 354 21.21 -38.35 -2.23
C VAL A 354 19.70 -38.39 -1.98
N LEU A 355 19.08 -37.27 -1.64
CA LEU A 355 17.64 -37.20 -1.39
C LEU A 355 16.82 -37.61 -2.63
N ASP A 356 17.25 -37.19 -3.82
CA ASP A 356 16.62 -37.58 -5.07
C ASP A 356 16.65 -39.09 -5.36
N LEU A 357 17.58 -39.84 -4.78
CA LEU A 357 17.69 -41.30 -4.97
C LEU A 357 16.99 -42.09 -3.86
N VAL A 358 16.90 -41.50 -2.66
CA VAL A 358 16.44 -42.20 -1.44
C VAL A 358 15.01 -41.77 -1.07
N THR A 359 14.70 -40.49 -1.16
CA THR A 359 13.45 -39.88 -0.71
C THR A 359 12.93 -38.86 -1.72
N PRO A 360 12.38 -39.31 -2.86
CA PRO A 360 11.89 -38.39 -3.88
C PRO A 360 10.73 -37.57 -3.31
N ILE A 361 10.71 -36.28 -3.59
CA ILE A 361 9.67 -35.37 -3.12
C ILE A 361 8.69 -35.15 -4.26
N GLY A 362 7.39 -35.21 -3.99
CA GLY A 362 6.35 -34.88 -4.97
C GLY A 362 5.63 -33.57 -4.64
N MET A 363 4.99 -32.97 -5.66
CA MET A 363 4.02 -31.90 -5.47
C MET A 363 2.83 -32.42 -4.67
N GLY A 364 2.60 -31.87 -3.47
CA GLY A 364 1.62 -32.35 -2.51
C GLY A 364 2.16 -33.28 -1.42
N GLN A 365 3.48 -33.42 -1.28
CA GLN A 365 4.10 -34.32 -0.30
C GLN A 365 3.96 -33.82 1.15
N ARG A 366 3.79 -34.76 2.09
CA ARG A 366 3.89 -34.54 3.55
C ARG A 366 5.19 -35.15 4.05
N GLY A 367 6.26 -34.37 3.97
CA GLY A 367 7.62 -34.76 4.33
C GLY A 367 7.97 -34.43 5.79
N LEU A 368 8.61 -35.37 6.46
CA LEU A 368 9.21 -35.16 7.79
C LEU A 368 10.73 -35.29 7.70
N ILE A 369 11.45 -34.26 8.11
CA ILE A 369 12.89 -34.32 8.37
C ILE A 369 13.08 -34.60 9.85
N VAL A 370 13.36 -35.85 10.18
CA VAL A 370 13.49 -36.29 11.56
C VAL A 370 14.95 -36.21 11.95
N ALA A 371 15.28 -35.30 12.86
CA ALA A 371 16.67 -34.96 13.15
C ALA A 371 16.93 -34.82 14.65
N PRO A 372 18.06 -35.36 15.15
CA PRO A 372 18.55 -35.03 16.47
C PRO A 372 19.07 -33.58 16.50
N PRO A 373 19.20 -32.97 17.71
CA PRO A 373 19.92 -31.71 17.87
C PRO A 373 21.31 -31.79 17.23
N ARG A 374 21.72 -30.73 16.53
CA ARG A 374 23.00 -30.66 15.79
C ARG A 374 23.16 -31.68 14.65
N GLY A 375 22.09 -32.36 14.21
CA GLY A 375 22.13 -33.31 13.09
C GLY A 375 22.27 -32.71 11.68
N GLY A 376 22.43 -31.38 11.56
CA GLY A 376 22.53 -30.69 10.27
C GLY A 376 21.20 -30.31 9.61
N LYS A 377 20.08 -30.29 10.37
CA LYS A 377 18.74 -29.93 9.88
C LYS A 377 18.72 -28.62 9.08
N THR A 378 19.36 -27.58 9.63
CA THR A 378 19.28 -26.21 9.10
C THR A 378 20.01 -26.11 7.76
N VAL A 379 21.18 -26.75 7.65
CA VAL A 379 21.95 -26.78 6.39
C VAL A 379 21.19 -27.55 5.32
N LEU A 380 20.58 -28.68 5.67
CA LEU A 380 19.79 -29.47 4.73
C LEU A 380 18.57 -28.68 4.22
N LEU A 381 17.81 -28.06 5.12
CA LEU A 381 16.62 -27.29 4.78
C LEU A 381 16.96 -26.08 3.89
N LYS A 382 17.99 -25.30 4.23
CA LYS A 382 18.46 -24.18 3.39
C LYS A 382 18.89 -24.63 1.99
N THR A 383 19.65 -25.72 1.91
CA THR A 383 20.16 -26.23 0.63
C THR A 383 19.00 -26.74 -0.24
N MET A 384 18.01 -27.39 0.37
CA MET A 384 16.79 -27.81 -0.29
C MET A 384 15.98 -26.61 -0.79
N ALA A 385 15.82 -25.57 0.02
CA ALA A 385 15.12 -24.35 -0.35
C ALA A 385 15.74 -23.67 -1.59
N ARG A 386 17.07 -23.52 -1.58
CA ARG A 386 17.83 -22.96 -2.72
C ARG A 386 17.68 -23.81 -3.98
N SER A 387 17.71 -25.13 -3.84
CA SER A 387 17.56 -26.06 -4.98
C SER A 387 16.16 -26.02 -5.58
N ILE A 388 15.13 -25.98 -4.73
CA ILE A 388 13.74 -25.83 -5.17
C ILE A 388 13.55 -24.48 -5.87
N ARG A 389 14.08 -23.38 -5.32
CA ARG A 389 13.98 -22.06 -5.97
C ARG A 389 14.68 -22.04 -7.33
N ALA A 390 15.85 -22.66 -7.45
CA ALA A 390 16.59 -22.73 -8.71
C ALA A 390 15.87 -23.59 -9.77
N ASN A 391 15.30 -24.73 -9.37
CA ASN A 391 14.64 -25.66 -10.28
C ASN A 391 13.19 -25.26 -10.61
N TYR A 392 12.48 -24.64 -9.67
CA TYR A 392 11.06 -24.33 -9.76
C TYR A 392 10.76 -22.88 -9.34
N PRO A 393 11.21 -21.87 -10.12
CA PRO A 393 11.07 -20.46 -9.74
C PRO A 393 9.61 -20.00 -9.60
N LYS A 394 8.67 -20.66 -10.29
CA LYS A 394 7.23 -20.37 -10.23
C LYS A 394 6.53 -20.91 -8.99
N VAL A 395 7.12 -21.92 -8.33
CA VAL A 395 6.52 -22.51 -7.13
C VAL A 395 6.63 -21.53 -5.96
N HIS A 396 5.54 -21.39 -5.21
CA HIS A 396 5.50 -20.56 -4.02
C HIS A 396 6.18 -21.29 -2.84
N LEU A 397 7.49 -21.07 -2.69
CA LEU A 397 8.25 -21.52 -1.53
C LEU A 397 8.06 -20.55 -0.36
N LEU A 398 7.52 -21.03 0.76
CA LEU A 398 7.31 -20.30 2.01
C LEU A 398 8.15 -20.96 3.12
N ILE A 399 9.00 -20.18 3.79
CA ILE A 399 9.79 -20.68 4.92
C ILE A 399 9.12 -20.24 6.22
N LEU A 400 8.84 -21.16 7.13
CA LEU A 400 8.22 -20.91 8.43
C LEU A 400 9.14 -21.38 9.56
N LEU A 401 9.70 -20.42 10.30
CA LEU A 401 10.64 -20.66 11.40
C LEU A 401 9.99 -20.31 12.74
N LEU A 402 9.93 -21.28 13.66
CA LEU A 402 9.23 -21.15 14.94
C LEU A 402 10.13 -21.56 16.11
N ASP A 403 10.18 -20.71 17.13
CA ASP A 403 10.99 -20.93 18.34
C ASP A 403 12.48 -21.18 17.99
N GLU A 404 12.95 -20.52 16.94
CA GLU A 404 14.33 -20.58 16.44
C GLU A 404 15.07 -19.29 16.81
N ARG A 405 16.41 -19.34 16.76
CA ARG A 405 17.23 -18.19 17.14
C ARG A 405 17.20 -17.05 16.13
N PRO A 406 17.23 -15.77 16.56
CA PRO A 406 17.22 -14.63 15.64
C PRO A 406 18.33 -14.68 14.58
N GLU A 407 19.54 -15.09 14.95
CA GLU A 407 20.66 -15.20 14.02
C GLU A 407 20.45 -16.28 12.94
N GLU A 408 19.73 -17.35 13.26
CA GLU A 408 19.37 -18.39 12.29
C GLU A 408 18.28 -17.88 11.33
N VAL A 409 17.33 -17.08 11.81
CA VAL A 409 16.31 -16.44 10.96
C VAL A 409 16.96 -15.50 9.95
N THR A 410 17.86 -14.61 10.39
CA THR A 410 18.59 -13.69 9.50
C THR A 410 19.39 -14.46 8.45
N ASP A 411 20.08 -15.52 8.85
CA ASP A 411 20.84 -16.36 7.92
C ASP A 411 19.95 -17.05 6.87
N PHE A 412 18.70 -17.42 7.20
CA PHE A 412 17.73 -17.86 6.19
C PHE A 412 17.33 -16.73 5.24
N GLU A 413 17.01 -15.55 5.76
CA GLU A 413 16.59 -14.38 4.96
C GLU A 413 17.66 -13.93 3.97
N GLU A 414 18.94 -14.00 4.36
CA GLU A 414 20.06 -13.59 3.50
C GLU A 414 20.43 -14.64 2.44
N ASN A 415 20.22 -15.93 2.72
CA ASN A 415 20.72 -17.02 1.87
C ASN A 415 19.65 -17.73 1.04
N VAL A 416 18.37 -17.52 1.34
CA VAL A 416 17.25 -18.16 0.65
C VAL A 416 16.35 -17.08 0.05
N ASP A 417 16.27 -17.05 -1.27
CA ASP A 417 15.35 -16.17 -2.01
C ASP A 417 13.91 -16.70 -1.90
N ALA A 418 13.29 -16.53 -0.74
CA ALA A 418 11.91 -16.90 -0.47
C ALA A 418 11.35 -16.08 0.71
N PRO A 419 10.03 -15.84 0.76
CA PRO A 419 9.41 -15.27 1.95
C PRO A 419 9.68 -16.12 3.19
N VAL A 420 10.36 -15.52 4.17
CA VAL A 420 10.60 -16.10 5.50
C VAL A 420 9.60 -15.51 6.50
N PHE A 421 8.83 -16.38 7.13
CA PHE A 421 7.90 -16.06 8.20
C PHE A 421 8.46 -16.63 9.49
N ALA A 422 8.78 -15.76 10.45
CA ALA A 422 9.45 -16.17 11.67
C ALA A 422 8.75 -15.70 12.94
N SER A 423 8.88 -16.52 13.97
CA SER A 423 8.60 -16.17 15.35
C SER A 423 9.70 -16.78 16.22
N THR A 424 10.64 -15.96 16.66
CA THR A 424 11.81 -16.38 17.45
C THR A 424 11.42 -16.88 18.84
N PHE A 425 12.35 -17.51 19.56
CA PHE A 425 12.13 -18.05 20.91
C PHE A 425 11.76 -16.98 21.97
N ASP A 426 12.05 -15.70 21.70
CA ASP A 426 11.68 -14.58 22.58
C ASP A 426 10.17 -14.26 22.55
N GLU A 427 9.45 -14.79 21.56
CA GLU A 427 8.03 -14.53 21.36
C GLU A 427 7.15 -15.53 22.13
N PRO A 428 5.96 -15.13 22.59
CA PRO A 428 5.07 -16.02 23.32
C PRO A 428 4.49 -17.12 22.42
N SER A 429 4.13 -18.28 23.00
CA SER A 429 3.59 -19.43 22.24
C SER A 429 2.33 -19.12 21.40
N ARG A 430 1.53 -18.13 21.82
CA ARG A 430 0.38 -17.64 21.04
C ARG A 430 0.80 -17.05 19.69
N ARG A 431 1.96 -16.39 19.65
CA ARG A 431 2.53 -15.79 18.43
C ARG A 431 2.94 -16.87 17.43
N HIS A 432 3.58 -17.96 17.88
CA HIS A 432 3.95 -19.08 17.01
C HIS A 432 2.72 -19.68 16.31
N ALA A 433 1.63 -19.88 17.07
CA ALA A 433 0.37 -20.36 16.53
C ALA A 433 -0.24 -19.38 15.52
N GLN A 434 -0.25 -18.07 15.84
CA GLN A 434 -0.79 -17.04 14.97
C GLN A 434 -0.08 -16.95 13.61
N VAL A 435 1.27 -16.93 13.59
CA VAL A 435 2.04 -16.92 12.32
C VAL A 435 1.70 -18.17 11.51
N SER A 436 1.71 -19.33 12.16
CA SER A 436 1.49 -20.61 11.49
C SER A 436 0.09 -20.71 10.90
N ASP A 437 -0.93 -20.29 11.66
CA ASP A 437 -2.32 -20.24 11.21
C ASP A 437 -2.46 -19.34 9.97
N LEU A 438 -1.77 -18.20 9.91
CA LEU A 438 -1.87 -17.29 8.77
C LEU A 438 -1.06 -17.75 7.55
N VAL A 439 0.12 -18.35 7.74
CA VAL A 439 0.93 -18.95 6.66
C VAL A 439 0.16 -20.10 6.01
N ILE A 440 -0.47 -20.99 6.79
CA ILE A 440 -1.23 -22.09 6.20
C ILE A 440 -2.47 -21.61 5.46
N GLU A 441 -3.19 -20.62 5.99
CA GLU A 441 -4.33 -20.04 5.27
C GLU A 441 -3.88 -19.36 3.98
N ARG A 442 -2.75 -18.61 4.00
CA ARG A 442 -2.16 -18.04 2.78
C ARG A 442 -1.85 -19.11 1.74
N ALA A 443 -1.23 -20.21 2.15
CA ALA A 443 -0.89 -21.32 1.26
C ALA A 443 -2.15 -21.97 0.67
N LYS A 444 -3.20 -22.19 1.47
CA LYS A 444 -4.48 -22.72 0.97
C LYS A 444 -5.10 -21.80 -0.09
N ARG A 445 -5.11 -20.48 0.14
CA ARG A 445 -5.65 -19.51 -0.82
C ARG A 445 -4.90 -19.54 -2.17
N LEU A 446 -3.59 -19.72 -2.15
CA LEU A 446 -2.78 -19.91 -3.36
C LEU A 446 -3.15 -21.21 -4.10
N VAL A 447 -3.29 -22.33 -3.38
CA VAL A 447 -3.68 -23.61 -3.99
C VAL A 447 -5.08 -23.56 -4.59
N GLU A 448 -6.02 -22.85 -3.96
CA GLU A 448 -7.36 -22.63 -4.53
C GLU A 448 -7.34 -21.82 -5.83
N GLN A 449 -6.25 -21.10 -6.14
CA GLN A 449 -6.02 -20.43 -7.43
C GLN A 449 -5.27 -21.32 -8.44
N GLY A 450 -4.99 -22.57 -8.10
CA GLY A 450 -4.28 -23.52 -8.96
C GLY A 450 -2.76 -23.46 -8.83
N GLU A 451 -2.23 -22.76 -7.83
CA GLU A 451 -0.78 -22.61 -7.64
C GLU A 451 -0.16 -23.76 -6.84
N ASP A 452 1.10 -24.07 -7.13
CA ASP A 452 1.91 -25.00 -6.34
C ASP A 452 2.63 -24.28 -5.21
N VAL A 453 2.45 -24.76 -3.99
CA VAL A 453 2.99 -24.16 -2.77
C VAL A 453 3.81 -25.18 -1.99
N ILE A 454 5.01 -24.78 -1.56
CA ILE A 454 5.86 -25.59 -0.69
C ILE A 454 6.10 -24.80 0.59
N ILE A 455 5.67 -25.34 1.74
CA ILE A 455 6.00 -24.81 3.06
C ILE A 455 7.15 -25.62 3.66
N MET A 456 8.23 -24.95 4.02
CA MET A 456 9.28 -25.52 4.86
C MET A 456 9.12 -25.06 6.30
N LEU A 457 8.82 -25.98 7.21
CA LEU A 457 8.55 -25.69 8.61
C LEU A 457 9.70 -26.17 9.51
N ASP A 458 10.33 -25.26 10.25
CA ASP A 458 11.28 -25.57 11.31
C ASP A 458 10.77 -24.99 12.65
N SER A 459 10.11 -25.75 13.53
CA SER A 459 9.79 -27.19 13.41
C SER A 459 8.37 -27.53 13.84
N LEU A 460 7.91 -28.70 13.42
CA LEU A 460 6.62 -29.25 13.82
C LEU A 460 6.57 -29.56 15.32
N THR A 461 7.70 -29.96 15.91
CA THR A 461 7.82 -30.18 17.36
C THR A 461 7.59 -28.89 18.14
N ARG A 462 8.18 -27.77 17.67
CA ARG A 462 7.98 -26.44 18.30
C ARG A 462 6.56 -25.93 18.13
N LEU A 463 5.96 -26.13 16.95
CA LEU A 463 4.55 -25.82 16.71
C LEU A 463 3.63 -26.55 17.71
N SER A 464 3.82 -27.86 17.88
CA SER A 464 3.03 -28.68 18.81
C SER A 464 3.20 -28.25 20.26
N ARG A 465 4.43 -27.93 20.70
CA ARG A 465 4.67 -27.38 22.04
C ARG A 465 3.94 -26.04 22.24
N GLY A 466 3.96 -25.18 21.23
CA GLY A 466 3.28 -23.90 21.26
C GLY A 466 1.76 -24.03 21.43
N TYR A 467 1.10 -24.91 20.68
CA TYR A 467 -0.34 -25.16 20.87
C TYR A 467 -0.65 -25.83 22.21
N ASN A 468 0.20 -26.73 22.70
CA ASN A 468 0.03 -27.36 24.01
C ASN A 468 0.05 -26.31 25.14
N ALA A 469 1.01 -25.37 25.11
CA ALA A 469 1.13 -24.30 26.10
C ALA A 469 -0.06 -23.32 26.09
N ASN A 470 -0.72 -23.16 24.94
CA ASN A 470 -1.89 -22.30 24.79
C ASN A 470 -3.20 -22.95 25.27
N GLN A 471 -3.22 -24.26 25.58
CA GLN A 471 -4.41 -24.93 26.09
C GLN A 471 -4.58 -24.70 27.59
N SER A 472 -5.78 -24.28 28.00
CA SER A 472 -6.15 -24.13 29.41
C SER A 472 -7.10 -25.25 29.83
N GLY A 473 -6.64 -26.14 30.71
CA GLY A 473 -7.42 -27.26 31.23
C GLY A 473 -7.61 -28.40 30.22
N GLY A 474 -7.92 -29.59 30.73
CA GLY A 474 -8.07 -30.81 29.94
C GLY A 474 -7.33 -31.99 30.54
N ARG A 475 -7.62 -33.19 30.03
CA ARG A 475 -6.93 -34.41 30.45
C ARG A 475 -5.52 -34.41 29.86
N ILE A 476 -4.52 -34.54 30.71
CA ILE A 476 -3.11 -34.68 30.33
C ILE A 476 -2.86 -36.16 29.96
N MET A 477 -2.25 -36.37 28.80
CA MET A 477 -1.85 -37.65 28.24
C MET A 477 -0.37 -37.93 28.52
N SER A 478 0.13 -39.06 28.01
CA SER A 478 1.54 -39.42 28.12
C SER A 478 2.45 -38.31 27.59
N GLY A 479 3.56 -38.05 28.27
CA GLY A 479 4.51 -37.01 27.87
C GLY A 479 4.08 -35.57 28.19
N GLY A 480 3.00 -35.35 28.97
CA GLY A 480 2.60 -34.00 29.40
C GLY A 480 1.80 -33.22 28.34
N LEU A 481 1.27 -33.91 27.33
CA LEU A 481 0.46 -33.32 26.26
C LEU A 481 -1.02 -33.29 26.67
N GLY A 482 -1.70 -32.18 26.42
CA GLY A 482 -3.16 -32.13 26.51
C GLY A 482 -3.80 -33.05 25.47
N SER A 483 -4.98 -33.61 25.77
CA SER A 483 -5.69 -34.55 24.88
C SER A 483 -5.94 -34.01 23.48
N ASN A 484 -6.08 -32.69 23.33
CA ASN A 484 -6.36 -32.03 22.05
C ASN A 484 -5.17 -31.21 21.55
N ALA A 485 -4.00 -31.30 22.20
CA ALA A 485 -2.84 -30.44 21.91
C ALA A 485 -2.31 -30.62 20.48
N LEU A 486 -2.43 -31.84 19.94
CA LEU A 486 -1.94 -32.20 18.62
C LEU A 486 -2.98 -32.04 17.50
N GLU A 487 -4.21 -31.63 17.80
CA GLU A 487 -5.28 -31.53 16.79
C GLU A 487 -4.94 -30.48 15.71
N LYS A 488 -4.60 -29.26 16.13
CA LYS A 488 -4.26 -28.16 15.23
C LYS A 488 -2.97 -28.43 14.43
N PRO A 489 -1.84 -28.81 15.06
CA PRO A 489 -0.65 -29.26 14.36
C PRO A 489 -0.89 -30.37 13.33
N ARG A 490 -1.76 -31.35 13.65
CA ARG A 490 -2.14 -32.43 12.74
C ARG A 490 -2.94 -31.92 11.55
N LYS A 491 -3.88 -30.99 11.76
CA LYS A 491 -4.60 -30.32 10.68
C LYS A 491 -3.66 -29.50 9.80
N PHE A 492 -2.69 -28.80 10.39
CA PHE A 492 -1.65 -28.06 9.65
C PHE A 492 -0.85 -29.01 8.76
N PHE A 493 -0.23 -30.06 9.32
CA PHE A 493 0.62 -30.97 8.55
C PHE A 493 -0.19 -31.83 7.55
N GLY A 494 -1.40 -32.23 7.93
CA GLY A 494 -2.35 -32.96 7.08
C GLY A 494 -3.02 -32.12 5.99
N ALA A 495 -2.81 -30.81 5.97
CA ALA A 495 -3.28 -29.96 4.87
C ALA A 495 -2.55 -30.31 3.57
N ALA A 496 -1.27 -30.69 3.63
CA ALA A 496 -0.47 -30.99 2.44
C ALA A 496 -1.04 -32.17 1.64
N ARG A 497 -1.30 -31.89 0.36
CA ARG A 497 -1.96 -32.77 -0.61
C ARG A 497 -1.74 -32.23 -2.03
N ASN A 498 -1.75 -33.13 -2.99
CA ASN A 498 -1.97 -32.77 -4.40
C ASN A 498 -3.48 -32.64 -4.63
N VAL A 499 -3.93 -31.77 -5.53
CA VAL A 499 -5.36 -31.59 -5.81
C VAL A 499 -5.68 -31.80 -7.29
N GLU A 500 -6.84 -32.39 -7.56
CA GLU A 500 -7.27 -32.71 -8.93
C GLU A 500 -7.60 -31.46 -9.75
N GLU A 501 -8.19 -30.45 -9.12
CA GLU A 501 -8.62 -29.20 -9.77
C GLU A 501 -7.46 -28.27 -10.18
N GLY A 502 -6.22 -28.59 -9.79
CA GLY A 502 -5.02 -27.81 -10.08
C GLY A 502 -4.37 -27.23 -8.83
N GLY A 503 -3.03 -27.15 -8.84
CA GLY A 503 -2.19 -26.74 -7.72
C GLY A 503 -1.85 -27.88 -6.76
N SER A 504 -1.02 -27.57 -5.75
CA SER A 504 -0.65 -28.52 -4.71
C SER A 504 -0.11 -27.83 -3.47
N LEU A 505 -0.32 -28.45 -2.30
CA LEU A 505 0.32 -28.02 -1.06
C LEU A 505 1.30 -29.08 -0.59
N THR A 506 2.58 -28.77 -0.66
CA THR A 506 3.66 -29.58 -0.10
C THR A 506 4.08 -29.00 1.24
N ILE A 507 4.24 -29.83 2.26
CA ILE A 507 4.79 -29.42 3.56
C ILE A 507 5.97 -30.32 3.90
N ILE A 508 7.15 -29.71 4.09
CA ILE A 508 8.36 -30.36 4.57
C ILE A 508 8.65 -29.79 5.95
N ALA A 509 8.44 -30.59 6.98
CA ALA A 509 8.59 -30.13 8.35
C ALA A 509 9.70 -30.88 9.07
N THR A 510 10.50 -30.18 9.88
CA THR A 510 11.45 -30.83 10.76
C THR A 510 10.73 -31.35 12.01
N CYS A 511 11.19 -32.49 12.54
CA CYS A 511 10.75 -33.04 13.82
C CYS A 511 11.97 -33.45 14.63
N LEU A 512 12.04 -32.95 15.86
CA LEU A 512 13.15 -33.23 16.77
C LEU A 512 12.96 -34.60 17.42
N VAL A 513 14.02 -35.41 17.41
CA VAL A 513 14.13 -36.69 18.13
C VAL A 513 15.40 -36.68 18.99
N ASP A 514 15.56 -37.70 19.84
CA ASP A 514 16.73 -37.84 20.72
C ASP A 514 16.97 -36.62 21.63
N THR A 515 15.89 -35.94 22.02
CA THR A 515 15.90 -34.76 22.89
C THR A 515 15.75 -35.11 24.37
N GLU A 516 15.72 -36.39 24.72
CA GLU A 516 15.43 -36.92 26.07
C GLU A 516 14.05 -36.49 26.61
N SER A 517 13.19 -35.98 25.74
CA SER A 517 11.84 -35.51 26.06
C SER A 517 10.81 -36.51 25.57
N ARG A 518 10.12 -37.17 26.51
CA ARG A 518 8.97 -38.05 26.21
C ARG A 518 7.85 -37.32 25.46
N MET A 519 7.73 -36.00 25.64
CA MET A 519 6.78 -35.19 24.88
C MET A 519 7.10 -35.22 23.38
N ASP A 520 8.38 -35.07 23.03
CA ASP A 520 8.83 -35.01 21.65
C ASP A 520 8.72 -36.38 20.97
N GLU A 521 8.96 -37.47 21.72
CA GLU A 521 8.73 -38.84 21.24
C GLU A 521 7.26 -39.07 20.86
N VAL A 522 6.31 -38.67 21.73
CA VAL A 522 4.87 -38.80 21.45
C VAL A 522 4.45 -37.93 20.27
N ILE A 523 4.99 -36.71 20.19
CA ILE A 523 4.79 -35.82 19.03
C ILE A 523 5.27 -36.50 17.74
N PHE A 524 6.48 -37.04 17.76
CA PHE A 524 7.09 -37.68 16.60
C PHE A 524 6.24 -38.87 16.11
N GLU A 525 5.83 -39.78 17.00
CA GLU A 525 5.03 -40.95 16.64
C GLU A 525 3.66 -40.57 16.04
N GLU A 526 3.03 -39.50 16.54
CA GLU A 526 1.77 -39.00 15.98
C GLU A 526 1.95 -38.52 14.52
N PHE A 527 3.01 -37.77 14.23
CA PHE A 527 3.22 -37.23 12.90
C PHE A 527 3.78 -38.25 11.91
N LYS A 528 4.54 -39.23 12.38
CA LYS A 528 5.00 -40.37 11.58
C LYS A 528 3.83 -41.08 10.88
N GLY A 529 2.71 -41.26 11.60
CA GLY A 529 1.48 -41.84 11.04
C GLY A 529 0.81 -40.95 9.98
N THR A 530 0.96 -39.63 10.11
CA THR A 530 0.32 -38.61 9.25
C THR A 530 1.12 -38.33 7.97
N GLY A 531 2.46 -38.40 8.06
CA GLY A 531 3.39 -38.18 6.96
C GLY A 531 3.42 -39.31 5.93
N ASN A 532 3.92 -39.00 4.74
CA ASN A 532 4.13 -39.99 3.67
C ASN A 532 5.56 -39.96 3.09
N MET A 533 6.45 -39.13 3.65
CA MET A 533 7.89 -39.14 3.38
C MET A 533 8.66 -38.85 4.68
N GLU A 534 9.73 -39.59 4.92
CA GLU A 534 10.61 -39.43 6.08
C GLU A 534 12.07 -39.36 5.64
N ILE A 535 12.78 -38.31 6.05
CA ILE A 535 14.23 -38.15 5.94
C ILE A 535 14.79 -38.23 7.36
N ARG A 536 15.55 -39.28 7.65
CA ARG A 536 16.13 -39.52 8.97
C ARG A 536 17.58 -39.06 9.01
N LEU A 537 17.87 -38.10 9.88
CA LEU A 537 19.24 -37.71 10.18
C LEU A 537 19.79 -38.54 11.34
N ASP A 538 21.00 -39.07 11.17
CA ASP A 538 21.65 -39.99 12.09
C ASP A 538 22.72 -39.30 12.91
N ARG A 539 22.66 -39.48 14.24
CA ARG A 539 23.67 -38.95 15.14
C ARG A 539 25.03 -39.63 14.94
N GLU A 540 25.06 -40.92 14.63
CA GLU A 540 26.32 -41.64 14.41
C GLU A 540 27.09 -41.08 13.20
N LEU A 541 26.37 -40.79 12.10
CA LEU A 541 26.95 -40.17 10.91
C LEU A 541 27.51 -38.77 11.23
N SER A 542 26.74 -37.98 11.97
CA SER A 542 27.16 -36.63 12.37
C SER A 542 28.39 -36.66 13.29
N ASP A 543 28.44 -37.57 14.26
CA ASP A 543 29.58 -37.73 15.18
C ASP A 543 30.86 -38.17 14.43
N ARG A 544 30.70 -38.97 13.36
CA ARG A 544 31.78 -39.34 12.43
C ARG A 544 32.11 -38.25 11.39
N ARG A 545 31.39 -37.12 11.39
CA ARG A 545 31.51 -36.01 10.43
C ARG A 545 31.22 -36.40 8.97
N ILE A 546 30.35 -37.38 8.77
CA ILE A 546 29.88 -37.79 7.45
C ILE A 546 28.62 -36.99 7.14
N TYR A 547 28.69 -36.10 6.15
CA TYR A 547 27.58 -35.23 5.73
C TYR A 547 27.23 -35.44 4.25
N PRO A 548 25.93 -35.37 3.89
CA PRO A 548 24.77 -35.18 4.78
C PRO A 548 24.55 -36.38 5.70
N ALA A 549 24.17 -36.15 6.95
CA ALA A 549 24.02 -37.22 7.95
C ALA A 549 22.73 -38.03 7.76
N ILE A 550 22.38 -38.42 6.52
CA ILE A 550 21.12 -39.08 6.18
C ILE A 550 21.27 -40.60 6.33
N ASN A 551 20.40 -41.20 7.13
CA ASN A 551 20.28 -42.66 7.21
C ASN A 551 19.49 -43.17 6.01
N ILE A 552 20.17 -43.80 5.06
CA ILE A 552 19.58 -44.28 3.80
C ILE A 552 18.49 -45.34 4.05
N SER A 553 18.71 -46.24 5.01
CA SER A 553 17.82 -47.37 5.27
C SER A 553 16.53 -46.98 5.98
N LEU A 554 16.59 -45.95 6.83
CA LEU A 554 15.43 -45.45 7.59
C LEU A 554 14.70 -44.30 6.90
N SER A 555 15.26 -43.77 5.81
CA SER A 555 14.63 -42.72 5.01
C SER A 555 13.86 -43.33 3.85
N GLY A 556 12.71 -42.77 3.51
CA GLY A 556 11.90 -43.27 2.40
C GLY A 556 10.68 -42.43 2.10
N THR A 557 10.07 -42.68 0.94
CA THR A 557 8.82 -42.07 0.51
C THR A 557 7.81 -43.18 0.19
N ARG A 558 6.57 -43.04 0.67
CA ARG A 558 5.51 -43.99 0.35
C ARG A 558 5.06 -43.80 -1.09
N ASN A 559 4.85 -44.91 -1.81
CA ASN A 559 4.45 -44.92 -3.23
C ASN A 559 5.41 -44.10 -4.11
N ASP A 560 6.71 -44.23 -3.87
CA ASP A 560 7.75 -43.50 -4.61
C ASP A 560 7.90 -43.99 -6.05
N ASP A 561 7.38 -45.17 -6.39
CA ASP A 561 7.21 -45.70 -7.74
C ASP A 561 6.44 -44.76 -8.67
N ARG A 562 5.60 -43.88 -8.11
CA ARG A 562 4.84 -42.87 -8.87
C ARG A 562 5.65 -41.63 -9.26
N LEU A 563 6.78 -41.41 -8.59
CA LEU A 563 7.60 -40.20 -8.73
C LEU A 563 8.82 -40.42 -9.63
N TYR A 564 9.23 -41.67 -9.80
CA TYR A 564 10.31 -42.06 -10.69
C TYR A 564 9.79 -42.39 -12.08
N HIS A 565 10.62 -42.16 -13.09
CA HIS A 565 10.41 -42.81 -14.38
C HIS A 565 10.59 -44.34 -14.22
N VAL A 566 9.87 -45.15 -15.02
CA VAL A 566 9.87 -46.62 -14.89
C VAL A 566 11.29 -47.20 -14.98
N ASP A 567 12.09 -46.71 -15.93
CA ASP A 567 13.48 -47.15 -16.12
C ASP A 567 14.39 -46.68 -14.97
N GLU A 568 14.17 -45.46 -14.47
CA GLU A 568 14.91 -44.90 -13.33
C GLU A 568 14.64 -45.73 -12.08
N MET A 569 13.38 -46.08 -11.82
CA MET A 569 12.96 -46.84 -10.65
C MET A 569 13.66 -48.20 -10.58
N GLN A 570 13.81 -48.91 -11.71
CA GLN A 570 14.51 -50.18 -11.74
C GLN A 570 15.97 -50.05 -11.28
N MET A 571 16.67 -49.00 -11.75
CA MET A 571 18.05 -48.72 -11.38
C MET A 571 18.16 -48.25 -9.92
N VAL A 572 17.25 -47.38 -9.45
CA VAL A 572 17.19 -46.93 -8.06
C VAL A 572 16.96 -48.11 -7.11
N LEU A 573 16.09 -49.06 -7.46
CA LEU A 573 15.89 -50.28 -6.66
C LEU A 573 17.12 -51.18 -6.61
N GLN A 574 17.91 -51.27 -7.68
CA GLN A 574 19.18 -51.99 -7.66
C GLN A 574 20.19 -51.29 -6.75
N LEU A 575 20.32 -49.97 -6.89
CA LEU A 575 21.17 -49.14 -6.06
C LEU A 575 20.83 -49.31 -4.57
N ARG A 576 19.55 -49.19 -4.21
CA ARG A 576 19.08 -49.35 -2.82
C ARG A 576 19.37 -50.75 -2.27
N ARG A 577 19.20 -51.81 -3.08
CA ARG A 577 19.54 -53.18 -2.68
C ARG A 577 21.03 -53.34 -2.39
N GLN A 578 21.90 -52.74 -3.19
CA GLN A 578 23.35 -52.77 -2.94
C GLN A 578 23.73 -52.02 -1.66
N LEU A 579 23.16 -50.83 -1.44
CA LEU A 579 23.41 -50.02 -0.25
C LEU A 579 22.90 -50.70 1.03
N ALA A 580 21.77 -51.40 0.96
CA ALA A 580 21.19 -52.13 2.09
C ALA A 580 22.04 -53.32 2.56
N MET A 581 22.99 -53.81 1.75
CA MET A 581 23.93 -54.86 2.16
C MET A 581 25.12 -54.32 2.98
N MET A 582 25.29 -53.00 3.03
CA MET A 582 26.39 -52.34 3.76
C MET A 582 25.90 -51.80 5.11
N PRO A 583 26.77 -51.69 6.12
CA PRO A 583 26.49 -50.87 7.31
C PRO A 583 26.11 -49.44 6.91
N GLY A 584 25.21 -48.80 7.64
CA GLY A 584 24.59 -47.53 7.24
C GLY A 584 25.59 -46.41 6.88
N TRP A 585 26.67 -46.27 7.64
CA TRP A 585 27.71 -45.27 7.37
C TRP A 585 28.58 -45.62 6.16
N GLU A 586 28.92 -46.89 5.95
CA GLU A 586 29.68 -47.34 4.77
C GLU A 586 28.85 -47.17 3.48
N GLY A 587 27.55 -47.48 3.55
CA GLY A 587 26.62 -47.31 2.44
C GLY A 587 26.56 -45.86 1.96
N LEU A 588 26.41 -44.92 2.89
CA LEU A 588 26.40 -43.49 2.55
C LEU A 588 27.75 -43.02 2.00
N GLU A 589 28.88 -43.39 2.60
CA GLU A 589 30.19 -43.02 2.07
C GLU A 589 30.43 -43.56 0.65
N SER A 590 30.02 -44.81 0.40
CA SER A 590 30.08 -45.44 -0.93
C SER A 590 29.24 -44.68 -1.94
N LEU A 591 28.01 -44.30 -1.57
CA LEU A 591 27.13 -43.49 -2.41
C LEU A 591 27.76 -42.13 -2.72
N LEU A 592 28.24 -41.40 -1.70
CA LEU A 592 28.87 -40.08 -1.86
C LEU A 592 30.12 -40.14 -2.74
N LYS A 593 30.95 -41.18 -2.58
CA LYS A 593 32.13 -41.39 -3.43
C LYS A 593 31.76 -41.57 -4.90
N ASN A 594 30.65 -42.24 -5.19
CA ASN A 594 30.17 -42.45 -6.55
C ASN A 594 29.44 -41.22 -7.12
N ILE A 595 28.67 -40.49 -6.29
CA ILE A 595 28.09 -39.18 -6.62
C ILE A 595 29.18 -38.21 -7.06
N ARG A 596 30.27 -38.07 -6.30
CA ARG A 596 31.38 -37.15 -6.62
C ARG A 596 32.16 -37.51 -7.88
N LYS A 597 32.05 -38.75 -8.35
CA LYS A 597 32.69 -39.22 -9.61
C LYS A 597 31.79 -39.06 -10.84
N THR A 598 30.57 -38.59 -10.66
CA THR A 598 29.55 -38.46 -11.72
C THR A 598 28.99 -37.04 -11.73
N GLN A 599 28.63 -36.57 -12.92
CA GLN A 599 28.10 -35.22 -13.11
C GLN A 599 26.67 -35.09 -12.58
N ASN A 600 25.87 -36.17 -12.69
CA ASN A 600 24.49 -36.18 -12.24
C ASN A 600 23.99 -37.58 -11.85
N ASN A 601 22.78 -37.65 -11.29
CA ASN A 601 22.17 -38.90 -10.85
C ASN A 601 21.87 -39.86 -12.00
N ALA A 602 21.53 -39.36 -13.20
CA ALA A 602 21.33 -40.22 -14.36
C ALA A 602 22.63 -40.97 -14.74
N GLU A 603 23.77 -40.28 -14.77
CA GLU A 603 25.07 -40.91 -15.02
C GLU A 603 25.45 -41.92 -13.93
N LEU A 604 25.15 -41.61 -12.67
CA LEU A 604 25.37 -42.54 -11.56
C LEU A 604 24.56 -43.83 -11.72
N LEU A 605 23.27 -43.72 -12.03
CA LEU A 605 22.39 -44.87 -12.19
C LEU A 605 22.82 -45.76 -13.37
N LEU A 606 23.27 -45.15 -14.49
CA LEU A 606 23.78 -45.90 -15.64
C LEU A 606 25.12 -46.60 -15.37
N ARG A 607 25.99 -46.01 -14.53
CA ARG A 607 27.30 -46.58 -14.19
C ARG A 607 27.24 -47.62 -13.05
N GLY A 608 26.26 -47.51 -12.17
CA GLY A 608 26.16 -48.28 -10.93
C GLY A 608 27.20 -47.88 -9.87
N LEU A 609 27.09 -48.47 -8.67
CA LEU A 609 28.11 -48.34 -7.62
C LEU A 609 29.36 -49.15 -8.02
N ARG A 610 30.53 -48.51 -7.96
CA ARG A 610 31.83 -49.14 -8.23
C ARG A 610 32.72 -49.21 -6.99
#